data_AF-A0A7S3HW57-F1
#
_entry.id   AF-A0A7S3HW57-F1
#
_cell.length_a   1.000
_cell.length_b   1.000
_cell.length_c   1.000
_cell.angle_alpha   90.00
_cell.angle_beta   90.00
_cell.angle_gamma   90.00
#
_symmetry.space_group_name_H-M   'P 1'
#
loop_
_entity.id
_entity.type
_entity.pdbx_description
1 polymer ?
#
loop_
_entity_poly.entity_id
_entity_poly.type
_entity_poly.pdbx_seq_one_letter_code
_entity_poly.pdbx_strand_id
1 'polypeptide(L)'
;MRVIFYAEPSTPEQALSLKTQADSESEEARWVSVQECANLDNSAPGLRGDELLVWGNYLNKGGHVYPLTMFGSEGSFQNTFNSKSRTIEELDKMRDEQS
;
A
#
# COMPACT_ATOMS: atom_id res chain seq x y z
N MET A 1 -1.26 4.01 12.12
CA MET A 1 -2.40 4.18 11.19
C MET A 1 -2.10 3.34 9.96
N ARG A 2 -2.90 2.30 9.66
CA ARG A 2 -2.74 1.52 8.42
C ARG A 2 -3.75 2.05 7.42
N VAL A 3 -3.29 2.35 6.20
CA VAL A 3 -4.11 2.87 5.11
C VAL A 3 -4.45 1.69 4.21
N ILE A 4 -5.73 1.50 3.90
CA ILE A 4 -6.18 0.50 2.93
C ILE A 4 -6.70 1.25 1.71
N PHE A 5 -6.17 0.88 0.55
CA PHE A 5 -6.60 1.43 -0.72
C PHE A 5 -7.68 0.51 -1.31
N TYR A 6 -8.82 1.10 -1.62
CA TYR A 6 -9.87 0.44 -2.39
C TYR A 6 -9.75 0.88 -3.85
N ALA A 7 -9.77 -0.09 -4.75
CA ALA A 7 -9.75 0.14 -6.19
C ALA A 7 -10.67 -0.88 -6.87
N GLU A 8 -11.35 -0.44 -7.91
CA GLU A 8 -12.10 -1.29 -8.83
C GLU A 8 -11.49 -1.19 -10.23
N PRO A 9 -11.43 -2.29 -10.99
CA PRO A 9 -11.02 -2.22 -12.38
C PRO A 9 -12.03 -1.38 -13.17
N SER A 10 -11.55 -0.57 -14.11
CA SER A 10 -12.43 0.26 -14.93
C SER A 10 -13.40 -0.57 -15.77
N THR A 11 -12.98 -1.77 -16.20
CA THR A 11 -13.88 -2.81 -16.75
C THR A 11 -13.43 -4.22 -16.36
N PRO A 12 -14.35 -5.21 -16.31
CA PRO A 12 -13.99 -6.62 -16.07
C PRO A 12 -12.99 -7.18 -17.08
N GLU A 13 -13.07 -6.76 -18.35
CA GLU A 13 -12.19 -7.22 -19.42
C GLU A 13 -10.75 -6.74 -19.21
N GLN A 14 -10.57 -5.51 -18.70
CA GLN A 14 -9.25 -5.02 -18.32
C GLN A 14 -8.67 -5.80 -17.14
N ALA A 15 -9.49 -6.16 -16.15
CA ALA A 15 -9.01 -6.95 -15.01
C ALA A 15 -8.41 -8.31 -15.44
N LEU A 16 -8.98 -8.92 -16.49
CA LEU A 16 -8.53 -10.19 -17.05
C LEU A 16 -7.27 -10.08 -17.91
N SER A 17 -6.93 -8.88 -18.39
CA SER A 17 -5.71 -8.62 -19.18
C SER A 17 -4.51 -8.18 -18.34
N LEU A 18 -4.71 -7.90 -17.06
CA LEU A 18 -3.64 -7.64 -16.08
C LEU A 18 -2.83 -8.92 -15.80
N LYS A 19 -1.72 -8.75 -15.06
CA LYS A 19 -0.72 -9.78 -14.71
C LYS A 19 -1.28 -11.21 -14.71
N THR A 20 -0.90 -11.98 -15.72
CA THR A 20 -1.41 -13.35 -15.97
C THR A 20 -0.49 -14.45 -15.42
N GLN A 21 0.74 -14.11 -15.03
CA GLN A 21 1.70 -15.03 -14.43
C GLN A 21 2.11 -14.52 -13.05
N ALA A 22 1.99 -15.39 -12.06
CA ALA A 22 2.45 -15.10 -10.70
C ALA A 22 3.98 -15.08 -10.64
N ASP A 23 4.50 -14.14 -9.86
CA ASP A 23 5.89 -14.12 -9.39
C ASP A 23 5.92 -14.40 -7.88
N SER A 24 7.11 -14.38 -7.27
CA SER A 24 7.28 -14.66 -5.84
C SER A 24 6.47 -13.73 -4.92
N GLU A 25 6.09 -12.53 -5.38
CA GLU A 25 5.33 -11.54 -4.61
C GLU A 25 3.80 -11.66 -4.83
N SER A 26 3.35 -12.57 -5.69
CA SER A 26 1.95 -12.75 -6.07
C SER A 26 1.51 -14.20 -6.11
N GLU A 27 2.30 -15.10 -5.52
CA GLU A 27 1.93 -16.49 -5.33
C GLU A 27 0.63 -16.54 -4.51
N GLU A 28 -0.36 -17.28 -5.02
CA GLU A 28 -1.74 -17.37 -4.48
C GLU A 28 -2.62 -16.11 -4.53
N ALA A 29 -2.17 -15.02 -5.19
CA ALA A 29 -3.01 -13.84 -5.41
C ALA A 29 -4.21 -14.18 -6.33
N ARG A 30 -5.43 -13.99 -5.83
CA ARG A 30 -6.67 -14.30 -6.55
C ARG A 30 -7.81 -13.42 -6.09
N TRP A 31 -8.78 -13.23 -6.98
CA TRP A 31 -10.06 -12.60 -6.65
C TRP A 31 -10.93 -13.61 -5.91
N VAL A 32 -11.43 -13.22 -4.74
CA VAL A 32 -12.35 -14.00 -3.91
C VAL A 32 -13.43 -13.09 -3.33
N SER A 33 -14.61 -13.64 -3.06
CA SER A 33 -15.64 -12.99 -2.27
C SER A 33 -15.23 -12.86 -0.80
N VAL A 34 -15.88 -11.97 -0.06
CA VAL A 34 -15.66 -11.82 1.39
C VAL A 34 -15.97 -13.13 2.14
N GLN A 35 -16.95 -13.90 1.66
CA GLN A 35 -17.29 -15.20 2.25
C GLN A 35 -16.21 -16.26 2.00
N GLU A 36 -15.68 -16.32 0.79
CA GLU A 36 -14.56 -17.22 0.46
C GLU A 36 -13.29 -16.83 1.23
N CYS A 37 -13.03 -15.52 1.37
CA CYS A 37 -11.95 -14.99 2.19
C CYS A 37 -12.09 -15.46 3.65
N ALA A 38 -13.30 -15.47 4.21
CA ALA A 38 -13.55 -15.95 5.57
C ALA A 38 -13.27 -17.45 5.71
N ASN A 39 -13.59 -18.23 4.67
CA ASN A 39 -13.28 -19.66 4.66
C ASN A 39 -11.76 -19.91 4.61
N LEU A 40 -11.02 -19.10 3.84
CA LEU A 40 -9.56 -19.18 3.75
C LEU A 40 -8.87 -18.88 5.08
N ASP A 41 -9.39 -17.89 5.83
CA ASP A 41 -8.87 -17.53 7.15
C ASP A 41 -8.99 -18.66 8.18
N ASN A 42 -10.02 -19.49 8.04
CA ASN A 42 -10.26 -20.65 8.91
C ASN A 42 -9.41 -21.89 8.55
N SER A 43 -8.54 -21.81 7.55
CA SER A 43 -7.71 -22.92 7.07
C SER A 43 -6.22 -22.56 7.11
N ALA A 44 -5.33 -23.48 7.51
CA ALA A 44 -3.88 -23.22 7.48
C ALA A 44 -3.39 -23.04 6.01
N PRO A 45 -2.53 -22.05 5.71
CA PRO A 45 -1.81 -21.16 6.63
C PRO A 45 -2.59 -19.92 7.14
N GLY A 46 -3.80 -19.69 6.60
CA GLY A 46 -4.68 -18.59 6.99
C GLY A 46 -4.35 -17.27 6.29
N LEU A 47 -5.08 -16.21 6.63
CA LEU A 47 -4.75 -14.87 6.16
C LEU A 47 -3.65 -14.25 7.04
N ARG A 48 -2.89 -13.32 6.45
CA ARG A 48 -1.92 -12.51 7.19
C ARG A 48 -2.65 -11.38 7.94
N GLY A 49 -3.47 -11.76 8.92
CA GLY A 49 -4.30 -10.85 9.70
C GLY A 49 -5.75 -10.78 9.22
N ASP A 50 -6.59 -10.13 10.02
CA ASP A 50 -8.05 -10.03 9.82
C ASP A 50 -8.46 -8.81 8.97
N GLU A 51 -7.51 -7.98 8.53
CA GLU A 51 -7.80 -6.67 7.96
C GLU A 51 -8.64 -6.76 6.68
N LEU A 52 -8.36 -7.76 5.84
CA LEU A 52 -9.11 -8.00 4.60
C LEU A 52 -10.59 -8.33 4.88
N LEU A 53 -10.84 -9.12 5.93
CA LEU A 53 -12.20 -9.48 6.35
C LEU A 53 -12.92 -8.28 6.96
N VAL A 54 -12.23 -7.52 7.82
CA VAL A 54 -12.79 -6.31 8.43
C VAL A 54 -13.18 -5.30 7.36
N TRP A 55 -12.30 -5.04 6.40
CA TRP A 55 -12.56 -4.09 5.32
C TRP A 55 -13.58 -4.58 4.30
N GLY A 56 -13.53 -5.85 3.90
CA GLY A 56 -14.53 -6.45 3.03
C GLY A 56 -15.94 -6.35 3.62
N ASN A 57 -16.08 -6.63 4.92
CA ASN A 57 -17.35 -6.47 5.63
C ASN A 57 -17.79 -5.00 5.77
N TYR A 58 -16.86 -4.08 6.01
CA TYR A 58 -17.14 -2.65 6.05
C TYR A 58 -17.70 -2.15 4.71
N LEU A 59 -17.07 -2.52 3.59
CA LEU A 59 -17.53 -2.15 2.24
C LEU A 59 -18.89 -2.77 1.91
N ASN A 60 -19.11 -4.05 2.21
CA ASN A 60 -20.40 -4.73 1.99
C ASN A 60 -21.56 -4.09 2.76
N LYS A 61 -21.29 -3.42 3.88
CA LYS A 61 -22.28 -2.68 4.69
C LYS A 61 -22.52 -1.25 4.21
N GLY A 62 -21.96 -0.86 3.06
CA GLY A 62 -22.06 0.50 2.53
C GLY A 62 -21.12 1.50 3.22
N GLY A 63 -20.00 1.01 3.77
CA GLY A 63 -18.99 1.85 4.38
C GLY A 63 -18.45 2.92 3.43
N HIS A 64 -18.14 4.09 3.98
CA HIS A 64 -17.62 5.21 3.21
C HIS A 64 -16.18 4.95 2.76
N VAL A 65 -15.94 5.16 1.45
CA VAL A 65 -14.60 5.25 0.86
C VAL A 65 -14.33 6.71 0.58
N TYR A 66 -13.23 7.23 1.15
CA TYR A 66 -12.84 8.62 0.94
C TYR A 66 -11.83 8.72 -0.20
N PRO A 67 -11.92 9.76 -1.04
CA PRO A 67 -10.97 9.96 -2.13
C PRO A 67 -9.57 10.19 -1.57
N LEU A 68 -8.56 9.67 -2.25
CA LEU A 68 -7.16 9.80 -1.83
C LEU A 68 -6.73 11.26 -1.62
N THR A 69 -7.30 12.17 -2.42
CA THR A 69 -7.08 13.63 -2.34
C THR A 69 -7.45 14.22 -0.99
N MET A 70 -8.31 13.57 -0.19
CA MET A 70 -8.61 13.99 1.19
C MET A 70 -7.37 13.90 2.09
N PHE A 71 -6.46 12.97 1.82
CA PHE A 71 -5.24 12.76 2.62
C PHE A 71 -4.06 13.62 2.18
N GLY A 72 -4.20 14.35 1.06
CA GLY A 72 -3.17 15.24 0.52
C GLY A 72 -3.13 15.21 -1.01
N SER A 73 -2.41 16.16 -1.59
CA SER A 73 -2.10 16.14 -3.02
C SER A 73 -0.94 15.18 -3.28
N GLU A 74 -1.02 14.40 -4.35
CA GLU A 74 0.09 13.56 -4.80
C GLU A 74 1.34 14.44 -5.01
N GLY A 75 2.45 14.13 -4.33
CA GLY A 75 3.67 14.96 -4.31
C GLY A 75 3.79 15.97 -3.15
N SER A 76 2.76 16.11 -2.29
CA SER A 76 2.80 17.02 -1.12
C SER A 76 3.21 16.35 0.20
N PHE A 77 3.52 15.04 0.20
CA PHE A 77 4.18 14.39 1.34
C PHE A 77 5.55 15.03 1.51
N GLN A 78 5.63 16.05 2.38
CA GLN A 78 6.87 16.67 2.76
C GLN A 78 7.77 15.56 3.32
N ASN A 79 8.85 15.31 2.59
CA ASN A 79 9.91 14.42 2.99
C ASN A 79 10.56 15.00 4.25
N THR A 80 9.99 14.72 5.42
CA THR A 80 10.58 15.03 6.72
C THR A 80 11.59 13.94 7.10
N PHE A 81 12.31 13.39 6.12
CA PHE A 81 13.63 12.87 6.39
C PHE A 81 14.55 14.07 6.58
N ASN A 82 14.84 14.32 7.86
CA ASN A 82 15.78 15.31 8.36
C ASN A 82 17.18 15.11 7.75
N SER A 83 17.40 15.53 6.51
CA SER A 83 18.74 15.84 6.05
C SER A 83 19.03 17.23 6.55
N LYS A 84 19.78 17.32 7.64
CA LYS A 84 20.75 18.40 7.76
C LYS A 84 21.64 18.28 6.52
N SER A 85 21.23 18.91 5.42
CA SER A 85 22.06 19.14 4.26
C SER A 85 23.13 20.11 4.75
N ARG A 86 24.23 19.55 5.28
CA ARG A 86 25.46 20.32 5.41
C ARG A 86 25.80 20.76 4.00
N THR A 87 25.93 22.06 3.81
CA THR A 87 26.39 22.62 2.54
C THR A 87 27.80 22.10 2.27
N ILE A 88 28.16 21.90 1.00
CA ILE A 88 29.50 21.44 0.60
C ILE A 88 30.59 22.37 1.18
N GLU A 89 30.28 23.65 1.37
CA GLU A 89 31.15 24.63 2.02
C GLU A 89 31.50 24.29 3.48
N GLU A 90 30.60 23.63 4.23
CA GLU A 90 30.89 23.17 5.59
C GLU A 90 31.80 21.94 5.59
N LEU A 91 31.75 21.11 4.55
CA LEU A 91 32.61 19.93 4.43
C LEU A 91 34.04 20.29 3.98
N ASP A 92 34.21 21.29 3.13
CA ASP A 92 35.54 21.77 2.73
C ASP A 92 36.28 22.48 3.88
N LYS A 93 35.57 23.27 4.70
CA LYS A 93 36.20 23.90 5.89
C LYS A 93 36.73 22.89 6.90
N MET A 94 36.06 21.74 7.06
CA MET A 94 36.53 20.68 7.95
C MET A 94 37.73 19.91 7.38
N ARG A 95 37.96 19.96 6.07
CA ARG A 95 39.10 19.31 5.42
C ARG A 95 40.39 20.11 5.56
N ASP A 96 40.30 21.43 5.57
CA ASP A 96 41.45 22.32 5.71
C ASP A 96 41.93 22.46 7.17
N GLU A 97 41.07 22.20 8.16
CA GLU A 97 41.44 22.22 9.60
C GLU A 97 42.14 20.93 10.07
N GLN A 98 42.37 19.95 9.19
CA GLN A 98 43.04 18.68 9.48
C GLN A 98 44.41 18.53 8.77
N SER A 99 44.96 19.63 8.22
CA SER A 99 46.32 19.65 7.64
C SER A 99 47.26 20.62 8.33
#